data_AF-A0A5C4W414-F1
#
_entry.id   AF-A0A5C4W414-F1
#
_cell.length_a   1.000
_cell.length_b   1.000
_cell.length_c   1.000
_cell.angle_alpha   90.00
_cell.angle_beta   90.00
_cell.angle_gamma   90.00
#
_symmetry.space_group_name_H-M   'P 1'
#
loop_
_entity.id
_entity.type
_entity.pdbx_description
1 polymer ?
#
loop_
_entity_poly.entity_id
_entity_poly.type
_entity_poly.pdbx_seq_one_letter_code
_entity_poly.pdbx_strand_id
1 'polypeptide(L)'
;MDVLGIPIPDAGPVFLVALSLHVVAGLACVSCGVVAMLTRRTGARHRRYGRAYLWGLAVVFATMSVMSAIRWRENAHLFVLGVLAVAAACIGYLDRRGRQRDRVHIAAMGVSYVVLLTAFYVDNGPYLPLWEHLPAWTFWVLPALAGFPLIVRAIRTRKHPS
;
A
#
# COMPACT_ATOMS: atom_id res chain seq x y z
N MET A 1 5.58 30.91 1.82
CA MET A 1 5.10 31.28 3.17
C MET A 1 6.15 30.75 4.12
N ASP A 2 7.03 31.63 4.56
CA ASP A 2 8.25 31.28 5.29
C ASP A 2 7.96 31.32 6.80
N VAL A 3 8.27 30.22 7.48
CA VAL A 3 8.31 30.18 8.94
C VAL A 3 9.72 29.66 9.27
N LEU A 4 10.61 30.55 9.71
CA LEU A 4 11.95 30.29 10.27
C LEU A 4 13.15 30.13 9.30
N GLY A 5 13.14 30.74 8.11
CA GLY A 5 14.38 30.91 7.31
C GLY A 5 14.97 29.61 6.73
N ILE A 6 14.20 28.51 6.75
CA ILE A 6 14.47 27.31 5.96
C ILE A 6 13.70 27.49 4.65
N PRO A 7 14.36 27.47 3.47
CA PRO A 7 13.63 27.44 2.21
C PRO A 7 12.82 26.15 2.21
N ILE A 8 11.51 26.23 2.46
CA ILE A 8 10.59 25.13 2.21
C ILE A 8 10.60 25.01 0.69
N PRO A 9 11.25 23.97 0.11
CA PRO A 9 11.28 23.87 -1.34
C PRO A 9 9.83 23.79 -1.82
N ASP A 10 9.56 24.33 -2.99
CA ASP A 10 8.22 24.66 -3.46
C ASP A 10 7.31 23.43 -3.54
N ALA A 11 6.25 23.38 -2.74
CA ALA A 11 5.20 22.37 -2.88
C ALA A 11 3.79 23.00 -2.95
N GLY A 12 3.64 24.21 -2.43
CA GLY A 12 2.37 24.94 -2.44
C GLY A 12 1.26 24.27 -1.60
N PRO A 13 0.11 24.94 -1.43
CA PRO A 13 -1.01 24.41 -0.64
C PRO A 13 -1.58 23.11 -1.22
N VAL A 14 -1.50 22.92 -2.54
CA VAL A 14 -1.99 21.72 -3.22
C VAL A 14 -1.23 20.47 -2.77
N PHE A 15 0.11 20.53 -2.68
CA PHE A 15 0.90 19.41 -2.22
C PHE A 15 0.60 19.06 -0.76
N LEU A 16 0.45 20.05 0.12
CA LEU A 16 0.14 19.80 1.53
C LEU A 16 -1.24 19.17 1.72
N VAL A 17 -2.23 19.60 0.96
CA VAL A 17 -3.56 18.98 0.96
C VAL A 17 -3.48 17.55 0.43
N ALA A 18 -2.77 17.33 -0.68
CA ALA A 18 -2.57 16.01 -1.25
C ALA A 18 -1.85 15.07 -0.27
N LEU A 19 -0.79 15.54 0.39
CA LEU A 19 -0.03 14.80 1.40
C LEU A 19 -0.91 14.46 2.62
N SER A 20 -1.67 15.43 3.13
CA SER A 20 -2.58 15.20 4.26
C SER A 20 -3.62 14.13 3.93
N LEU A 21 -4.24 14.23 2.74
CA LEU A 21 -5.17 13.22 2.25
C LEU A 21 -4.49 11.87 2.04
N HIS A 22 -3.26 11.85 1.52
CA HIS A 22 -2.47 10.65 1.28
C HIS A 22 -2.20 9.89 2.58
N VAL A 23 -1.74 10.58 3.62
CA VAL A 23 -1.42 9.97 4.92
C VAL A 23 -2.68 9.37 5.56
N VAL A 24 -3.77 10.14 5.62
CA VAL A 24 -5.04 9.65 6.20
C VAL A 24 -5.59 8.46 5.42
N ALA A 25 -5.60 8.54 4.08
CA ALA A 25 -6.05 7.46 3.22
C ALA A 25 -5.15 6.22 3.32
N GLY A 26 -3.82 6.41 3.42
CA GLY A 26 -2.83 5.36 3.58
C GLY A 26 -3.03 4.58 4.88
N LEU A 27 -3.18 5.27 6.00
CA LEU A 27 -3.44 4.65 7.31
C LEU A 27 -4.78 3.89 7.32
N ALA A 28 -5.82 4.48 6.74
CA ALA A 28 -7.12 3.81 6.60
C ALA A 28 -7.03 2.57 5.69
N CYS A 29 -6.29 2.66 4.59
CA CYS A 29 -6.06 1.57 3.64
C CYS A 29 -5.32 0.40 4.31
N VAL A 30 -4.21 0.68 5.00
CA VAL A 30 -3.43 -0.32 5.74
C VAL A 30 -4.30 -1.02 6.78
N SER A 31 -5.05 -0.25 7.57
CA SER A 31 -5.94 -0.76 8.62
C SER A 31 -7.04 -1.64 8.02
N CYS A 32 -7.71 -1.20 6.95
CA CYS A 32 -8.72 -1.98 6.25
C CYS A 32 -8.15 -3.28 5.67
N GLY A 33 -6.92 -3.25 5.15
CA GLY A 33 -6.23 -4.44 4.65
C GLY A 33 -6.00 -5.47 5.75
N VAL A 34 -5.49 -5.06 6.91
CA VAL A 34 -5.33 -5.95 8.08
C VAL A 34 -6.67 -6.55 8.49
N VAL A 35 -7.70 -5.72 8.67
CA VAL A 35 -9.02 -6.21 9.09
C VAL A 35 -9.64 -7.14 8.03
N ALA A 36 -9.43 -6.86 6.74
CA ALA A 36 -9.85 -7.76 5.66
C ALA A 36 -9.16 -9.13 5.74
N MET A 37 -7.87 -9.18 6.11
CA MET A 37 -7.13 -10.44 6.30
C MET A 37 -7.57 -11.21 7.54
N LEU A 38 -7.93 -10.53 8.63
CA LEU A 38 -8.37 -11.14 9.89
C LEU A 38 -9.84 -11.59 9.87
N THR A 39 -10.66 -11.00 9.00
CA THR A 39 -12.08 -11.37 8.89
C THR A 39 -12.31 -12.63 8.06
N ARG A 40 -13.42 -13.33 8.34
CA ARG A 40 -13.80 -14.53 7.59
C ARG A 40 -13.94 -14.22 6.10
N ARG A 41 -13.13 -14.87 5.27
CA ARG A 41 -12.96 -14.66 3.82
C ARG A 41 -14.26 -14.68 3.00
N THR A 42 -15.26 -15.47 3.40
CA THR A 42 -16.55 -15.57 2.72
C THR A 42 -17.61 -14.59 3.27
N GLY A 43 -17.32 -13.87 4.35
CA GLY A 43 -18.27 -12.99 5.03
C GLY A 43 -18.43 -11.62 4.39
N ALA A 44 -19.57 -10.98 4.65
CA ALA A 44 -19.85 -9.61 4.21
C ALA A 44 -18.81 -8.59 4.73
N ARG A 45 -18.23 -8.84 5.93
CA ARG A 45 -17.17 -8.01 6.51
C ARG A 45 -15.89 -8.03 5.66
N HIS A 46 -15.41 -9.19 5.22
CA HIS A 46 -14.23 -9.29 4.34
C HIS A 46 -14.43 -8.51 3.04
N ARG A 47 -15.62 -8.61 2.42
CA ARG A 47 -15.96 -7.84 1.21
C ARG A 47 -16.06 -6.33 1.46
N ARG A 48 -16.55 -5.90 2.63
CA ARG A 48 -16.64 -4.48 2.98
C ARG A 48 -15.25 -3.88 3.18
N TYR A 49 -14.41 -4.51 4.01
CA TYR A 49 -13.04 -4.04 4.25
C TYR A 49 -12.15 -4.17 3.02
N GLY A 50 -12.30 -5.21 2.20
CA GLY A 50 -11.61 -5.34 0.92
C GLY A 50 -11.99 -4.22 -0.07
N ARG A 51 -13.25 -3.80 -0.12
CA ARG A 51 -13.66 -2.63 -0.93
C ARG A 51 -13.13 -1.32 -0.34
N ALA A 52 -13.17 -1.16 0.98
CA ALA A 52 -12.60 0.02 1.63
C ALA A 52 -11.09 0.14 1.38
N TYR A 53 -10.36 -0.99 1.42
CA TYR A 53 -8.96 -1.07 1.02
C TYR A 53 -8.74 -0.57 -0.41
N LEU A 54 -9.52 -1.06 -1.39
CA LEU A 54 -9.40 -0.67 -2.79
C LEU A 54 -9.68 0.82 -3.01
N TRP A 55 -10.72 1.37 -2.37
CA TRP A 55 -11.00 2.80 -2.43
C TRP A 55 -9.90 3.64 -1.78
N GLY A 56 -9.39 3.21 -0.62
CA GLY A 56 -8.25 3.86 0.02
C GLY A 56 -7.01 3.84 -0.88
N LEU A 57 -6.72 2.70 -1.51
CA LEU A 57 -5.59 2.56 -2.44
C LEU A 57 -5.75 3.47 -3.66
N ALA A 58 -6.96 3.63 -4.19
CA ALA A 58 -7.23 4.56 -5.28
C ALA A 58 -6.96 6.03 -4.87
N VAL A 59 -7.36 6.43 -3.67
CA VAL A 59 -7.08 7.78 -3.13
C VAL A 59 -5.58 7.99 -2.90
N VAL A 60 -4.89 7.00 -2.33
CA VAL A 60 -3.43 7.00 -2.15
C VAL A 60 -2.72 7.18 -3.50
N PHE A 61 -3.13 6.43 -4.52
CA PHE A 61 -2.54 6.54 -5.86
C PHE A 61 -2.84 7.89 -6.52
N ALA A 62 -4.07 8.41 -6.42
CA ALA A 62 -4.45 9.71 -6.97
C ALA A 62 -3.65 10.85 -6.33
N THR A 63 -3.55 10.86 -5.00
CA THR A 63 -2.75 11.84 -4.26
C THR A 63 -1.25 11.71 -4.59
N MET A 64 -0.73 10.49 -4.72
CA MET A 64 0.65 10.25 -5.14
C MET A 64 0.92 10.78 -6.57
N SER A 65 -0.05 10.63 -7.47
CA SER A 65 0.03 11.16 -8.84
C SER A 65 0.17 12.69 -8.83
N VAL A 66 -0.62 13.37 -7.99
CA VAL A 66 -0.53 14.83 -7.80
C VAL A 66 0.83 15.23 -7.25
N MET A 67 1.30 14.58 -6.17
CA MET A 67 2.60 14.87 -5.58
C MET A 67 3.76 14.60 -6.54
N SER A 68 3.64 13.56 -7.39
CA SER A 68 4.67 13.21 -8.38
C SER A 68 4.68 14.16 -9.58
N ALA A 69 3.53 14.70 -9.97
CA ALA A 69 3.47 15.73 -11.00
C ALA A 69 4.17 17.03 -10.56
N ILE A 70 4.11 17.36 -9.26
CA ILE A 70 4.77 18.53 -8.68
C ILE A 70 6.28 18.27 -8.46
N ARG A 71 6.62 17.09 -7.93
CA ARG A 71 7.99 16.72 -7.50
C ARG A 71 8.43 15.39 -8.09
N TRP A 72 8.60 15.35 -9.40
CA TRP A 72 8.89 14.10 -10.10
C TRP A 72 10.19 13.44 -9.63
N ARG A 73 11.26 14.22 -9.43
CA ARG A 73 12.59 13.68 -9.13
C ARG A 73 12.62 13.00 -7.75
N GLU A 74 11.86 13.52 -6.81
CA GLU A 74 11.74 12.99 -5.45
C GLU A 74 10.77 11.80 -5.41
N ASN A 75 9.66 11.87 -6.16
CA ASN A 75 8.52 10.97 -5.99
C ASN A 75 8.39 9.86 -7.04
N ALA A 76 9.20 9.85 -8.11
CA ALA A 76 9.07 8.89 -9.21
C ALA A 76 9.09 7.43 -8.74
N HIS A 77 9.94 7.09 -7.78
CA HIS A 77 10.03 5.73 -7.25
C HIS A 77 8.76 5.31 -6.48
N LEU A 78 8.20 6.20 -5.65
CA LEU A 78 6.92 5.98 -4.95
C LEU A 78 5.75 5.89 -5.92
N PHE A 79 5.76 6.69 -6.99
CA PHE A 79 4.76 6.61 -8.05
C PHE A 79 4.75 5.24 -8.73
N VAL A 80 5.92 4.71 -9.09
CA VAL A 80 6.06 3.36 -9.67
C VAL A 80 5.53 2.30 -8.70
N LEU A 81 5.89 2.37 -7.42
CA LEU A 81 5.33 1.47 -6.40
C LEU A 81 3.79 1.59 -6.32
N GLY A 82 3.24 2.80 -6.42
CA GLY A 82 1.81 3.04 -6.48
C GLY A 82 1.14 2.36 -7.68
N VAL A 83 1.72 2.48 -8.88
CA VAL A 83 1.23 1.80 -10.10
C VAL A 83 1.24 0.27 -9.90
N LEU A 84 2.35 -0.28 -9.38
CA LEU A 84 2.47 -1.72 -9.13
C LEU A 84 1.45 -2.23 -8.12
N ALA A 85 1.21 -1.47 -7.04
CA ALA A 85 0.21 -1.81 -6.03
C ALA A 85 -1.20 -1.82 -6.64
N VAL A 86 -1.59 -0.76 -7.37
CA VAL A 86 -2.90 -0.68 -8.02
C VAL A 86 -3.08 -1.79 -9.05
N ALA A 87 -2.08 -2.05 -9.89
CA ALA A 87 -2.14 -3.12 -10.88
C ALA A 87 -2.36 -4.49 -10.22
N ALA A 88 -1.61 -4.80 -9.16
CA ALA A 88 -1.77 -6.04 -8.40
C ALA A 88 -3.16 -6.11 -7.73
N ALA A 89 -3.65 -5.01 -7.17
CA ALA A 89 -4.99 -4.95 -6.58
C ALA A 89 -6.10 -5.20 -7.60
N CYS A 90 -5.99 -4.61 -8.79
CA CYS A 90 -6.93 -4.81 -9.90
C CYS A 90 -6.94 -6.25 -10.37
N ILE A 91 -5.77 -6.87 -10.57
CA ILE A 91 -5.65 -8.30 -10.92
C ILE A 91 -6.35 -9.15 -9.85
N GLY A 92 -6.06 -8.91 -8.58
CA GLY A 92 -6.66 -9.64 -7.48
C GLY A 92 -8.17 -9.46 -7.39
N TYR A 93 -8.68 -8.25 -7.59
CA TYR A 93 -10.11 -7.95 -7.50
C TYR A 93 -10.92 -8.54 -8.65
N LEU A 94 -10.40 -8.47 -9.88
CA LEU A 94 -11.07 -8.98 -11.08
C LEU A 94 -11.14 -10.51 -11.08
N ASP A 95 -10.11 -11.19 -10.55
CA ASP A 95 -10.04 -12.65 -10.58
C ASP A 95 -10.86 -13.34 -9.46
N ARG A 96 -11.60 -12.60 -8.61
CA ARG A 96 -12.26 -13.14 -7.39
C ARG A 96 -13.36 -14.21 -7.55
N ARG A 97 -13.60 -14.78 -8.74
CA ARG A 97 -14.78 -15.62 -9.06
C ARG A 97 -14.48 -17.08 -9.50
N GLY A 98 -13.32 -17.68 -9.18
CA GLY A 98 -13.07 -19.08 -9.56
C GLY A 98 -12.09 -19.87 -8.68
N ARG A 99 -12.06 -21.20 -8.87
CA ARG A 99 -11.41 -22.15 -7.96
C ARG A 99 -9.86 -22.12 -7.97
N GLN A 100 -9.23 -21.96 -9.14
CA GLN A 100 -7.79 -21.64 -9.24
C GLN A 100 -7.51 -20.15 -8.99
N ARG A 101 -8.51 -19.32 -9.29
CA ARG A 101 -8.48 -17.86 -9.16
C ARG A 101 -8.41 -17.37 -7.71
N ASP A 102 -8.80 -18.21 -6.76
CA ASP A 102 -8.61 -17.96 -5.33
C ASP A 102 -7.13 -17.83 -4.91
N ARG A 103 -6.20 -18.50 -5.62
CA ARG A 103 -4.76 -18.38 -5.37
C ARG A 103 -4.21 -17.07 -5.93
N VAL A 104 -4.60 -16.73 -7.16
CA VAL A 104 -4.24 -15.47 -7.82
C VAL A 104 -4.80 -14.28 -7.05
N HIS A 105 -6.06 -14.33 -6.61
CA HIS A 105 -6.65 -13.32 -5.74
C HIS A 105 -5.82 -13.08 -4.47
N ILE A 106 -5.45 -14.15 -3.76
CA ILE A 106 -4.63 -14.05 -2.53
C ILE A 106 -3.25 -13.48 -2.85
N ALA A 107 -2.59 -14.01 -3.87
CA ALA A 107 -1.26 -13.57 -4.27
C ALA A 107 -1.26 -12.11 -4.66
N ALA A 108 -2.16 -11.71 -5.56
CA ALA A 108 -2.22 -10.35 -6.11
C ALA A 108 -2.68 -9.31 -5.08
N MET A 109 -3.69 -9.61 -4.25
CA MET A 109 -4.07 -8.73 -3.14
C MET A 109 -2.97 -8.65 -2.08
N GLY A 110 -2.28 -9.75 -1.80
CA GLY A 110 -1.14 -9.78 -0.88
C GLY A 110 0.05 -8.97 -1.38
N VAL A 111 0.43 -9.13 -2.65
CA VAL A 111 1.49 -8.36 -3.31
C VAL A 111 1.14 -6.88 -3.31
N SER A 112 -0.09 -6.51 -3.68
CA SER A 112 -0.58 -5.13 -3.59
C SER A 112 -0.36 -4.53 -2.19
N TYR A 113 -0.70 -5.30 -1.15
CA TYR A 113 -0.53 -4.86 0.23
C TYR A 113 0.93 -4.73 0.64
N VAL A 114 1.80 -5.65 0.22
CA VAL A 114 3.26 -5.59 0.48
C VAL A 114 3.89 -4.39 -0.22
N VAL A 115 3.53 -4.11 -1.48
CA VAL A 115 4.05 -2.95 -2.21
C VAL A 115 3.58 -1.64 -1.56
N LEU A 116 2.31 -1.56 -1.14
CA LEU A 116 1.79 -0.42 -0.39
C LEU A 116 2.59 -0.19 0.91
N LEU A 117 2.83 -1.24 1.70
CA LEU A 117 3.64 -1.14 2.91
C LEU A 117 5.07 -0.71 2.59
N THR A 118 5.66 -1.23 1.53
CA THR A 118 7.01 -0.84 1.09
C THR A 118 7.08 0.65 0.78
N ALA A 119 6.14 1.17 0.00
CA ALA A 119 6.06 2.61 -0.28
C ALA A 119 5.93 3.44 1.00
N PHE A 120 5.05 3.01 1.93
CA PHE A 120 4.88 3.69 3.22
C PHE A 120 6.17 3.71 4.05
N TYR A 121 6.84 2.57 4.20
CA TYR A 121 8.07 2.47 4.98
C TYR A 121 9.25 3.20 4.35
N VAL A 122 9.38 3.17 3.02
CA VAL A 122 10.45 3.89 2.31
C VAL A 122 10.28 5.41 2.48
N ASP A 123 9.04 5.89 2.44
CA ASP A 123 8.72 7.31 2.57
C ASP A 123 8.76 7.81 4.03
N ASN A 124 8.32 6.99 5.00
CA ASN A 124 8.10 7.42 6.39
C ASN A 124 9.08 6.83 7.41
N GLY A 125 9.69 5.68 7.09
CA GLY A 125 10.53 4.90 8.01
C GLY A 125 11.64 5.69 8.69
N PRO A 126 12.43 6.50 7.95
CA PRO A 126 13.49 7.33 8.54
C PRO A 126 13.03 8.34 9.60
N TYR A 127 11.74 8.69 9.64
CA TYR A 127 11.18 9.68 10.55
C TYR A 127 10.52 9.06 11.80
N LEU A 128 10.55 7.73 11.95
CA LEU A 128 9.97 7.04 13.10
C LEU A 128 11.01 6.87 14.23
N PRO A 129 10.65 7.15 15.51
CA PRO A 129 11.57 7.22 16.66
C PRO A 129 12.22 5.89 17.09
N LEU A 130 12.03 4.81 16.32
CA LEU A 130 12.68 3.50 16.51
C LEU A 130 13.41 3.02 15.26
N TRP A 131 13.16 3.66 14.11
CA TRP A 131 13.60 3.21 12.80
C TRP A 131 14.60 4.18 12.16
N GLU A 132 14.80 5.37 12.75
CA GLU A 132 15.75 6.38 12.30
C GLU A 132 17.20 5.88 12.18
N HIS A 133 17.57 4.85 12.95
CA HIS A 133 18.92 4.25 12.91
C HIS A 133 19.04 3.07 11.93
N LEU A 134 17.95 2.64 11.31
CA LEU A 134 17.97 1.51 10.39
C LEU A 134 18.50 1.95 9.02
N PRO A 135 19.31 1.10 8.36
CA PRO A 135 19.80 1.41 7.03
C PRO A 135 18.65 1.43 6.02
N ALA A 136 18.73 2.32 5.02
CA ALA A 136 17.64 2.58 4.08
C ALA A 136 17.08 1.33 3.39
N TRP A 137 17.94 0.34 3.07
CA TRP A 137 17.52 -0.91 2.43
C TRP A 137 16.55 -1.73 3.28
N THR A 138 16.55 -1.57 4.61
CA THR A 138 15.63 -2.27 5.51
C THR A 138 14.18 -1.95 5.19
N PHE A 139 13.86 -0.69 4.86
CA PHE A 139 12.50 -0.27 4.52
C PHE A 139 11.99 -0.87 3.21
N TRP A 140 12.90 -1.17 2.28
CA TRP A 140 12.59 -1.83 1.02
C TRP A 140 12.32 -3.33 1.20
N VAL A 141 13.08 -3.98 2.08
CA VAL A 141 13.11 -5.45 2.17
C VAL A 141 12.19 -5.99 3.27
N LEU A 142 12.05 -5.28 4.38
CA LEU A 142 11.32 -5.75 5.57
C LEU A 142 9.85 -6.08 5.28
N PRO A 143 9.08 -5.23 4.55
CA PRO A 143 7.69 -5.55 4.23
C PRO A 143 7.55 -6.80 3.37
N ALA A 144 8.47 -7.01 2.42
CA ALA A 144 8.50 -8.20 1.57
C ALA A 144 8.88 -9.46 2.35
N LEU A 145 9.87 -9.38 3.23
CA LEU A 145 10.28 -10.48 4.11
C LEU A 145 9.15 -10.92 5.04
N ALA A 146 8.37 -9.98 5.57
CA ALA A 146 7.22 -10.29 6.41
C ALA A 146 6.03 -10.80 5.59
N GLY A 147 5.75 -10.18 4.44
CA GLY A 147 4.58 -10.50 3.61
C GLY A 147 4.69 -11.81 2.85
N PHE A 148 5.86 -12.15 2.31
CA PHE A 148 6.09 -13.35 1.52
C PHE A 148 5.68 -14.66 2.23
N PRO A 149 6.16 -14.97 3.46
CA PRO A 149 5.78 -16.20 4.14
C PRO A 149 4.28 -16.26 4.44
N LEU A 150 3.64 -15.12 4.72
CA LEU A 150 2.19 -15.03 4.95
C LEU A 150 1.41 -15.36 3.68
N ILE A 151 1.82 -14.80 2.53
CA ILE A 151 1.21 -15.08 1.23
C ILE A 151 1.38 -16.56 0.87
N VAL A 152 2.60 -17.09 0.97
CA VAL A 152 2.89 -18.50 0.67
C VAL A 152 2.05 -19.44 1.57
N ARG A 153 1.99 -19.17 2.88
CA ARG A 153 1.16 -19.93 3.81
C ARG A 153 -0.34 -19.84 3.46
N ALA A 154 -0.83 -18.66 3.10
CA ALA A 154 -2.22 -18.44 2.72
C ALA A 154 -2.60 -19.16 1.41
N ILE A 155 -1.65 -19.31 0.48
CA ILE A 155 -1.83 -20.09 -0.75
C ILE A 155 -1.78 -21.60 -0.43
N ARG A 156 -0.80 -22.07 0.35
CA ARG A 156 -0.61 -23.49 0.69
C ARG A 156 -1.76 -24.09 1.49
N THR A 157 -2.41 -23.30 2.34
CA THR A 157 -3.60 -23.74 3.09
C THR A 157 -4.83 -23.97 2.19
N ARG A 158 -4.78 -23.58 0.90
CA ARG A 158 -5.76 -23.97 -0.11
C ARG A 158 -5.48 -25.38 -0.62
N LYS A 159 -6.02 -26.39 0.08
CA LYS A 159 -6.04 -27.78 -0.40
C LYS A 159 -6.61 -27.84 -1.82
N HIS A 160 -5.94 -28.61 -2.69
CA HIS A 160 -6.60 -29.15 -3.88
C HIS A 160 -7.79 -29.99 -3.37
N PRO A 161 -9.03 -29.69 -3.76
CA PRO A 161 -10.06 -30.71 -3.74
C PRO A 161 -9.64 -31.78 -4.76
N SER A 162 -9.09 -32.88 -4.24
CA SER A 162 -9.02 -34.18 -4.91
C SER A 162 -10.43 -34.63 -5.27
#